data_AF-A0A9D7VLE3-F1
#
_entry.id   AF-A0A9D7VLE3-F1
#
_cell.length_a   1.000
_cell.length_b   1.000
_cell.length_c   1.000
_cell.angle_alpha   90.00
_cell.angle_beta   90.00
_cell.angle_gamma   90.00
#
_symmetry.space_group_name_H-M   'P 1'
#
loop_
_entity.id
_entity.type
_entity.pdbx_description
1 polymer ?
#
loop_
_entity_poly.entity_id
_entity_poly.type
_entity_poly.pdbx_seq_one_letter_code
_entity_poly.pdbx_strand_id
1 'polypeptide(L)'
;MNRQVSEGVAERFFAPREVADLQALPGHARDDRFFALWALKESYIKAVGLGLAIPLDSFAFRFAGEDGRSLSFRADREDRPEDWRFCQTVLGGPGGGGHSLALAVGADGQATRLEIEVREITPDGEAGPQAVQWFCTSAAAGM
;
A
#
# COMPACT_ATOMS: atom_id res chain seq x y z
N MET A 1 -6.89 19.15 -5.55
CA MET A 1 -8.19 18.58 -5.15
C MET A 1 -8.05 18.02 -3.74
N ASN A 2 -8.83 18.53 -2.78
CA ASN A 2 -8.81 18.06 -1.39
C ASN A 2 -9.71 16.81 -1.27
N ARG A 3 -9.14 15.61 -1.33
CA ARG A 3 -9.93 14.36 -1.25
C ARG A 3 -10.11 13.99 0.22
N GLN A 4 -11.18 14.50 0.83
CA GLN A 4 -11.54 14.13 2.20
C GLN A 4 -11.96 12.66 2.26
N VAL A 5 -11.42 11.93 3.23
CA VAL A 5 -11.83 10.57 3.53
C VAL A 5 -13.25 10.60 4.10
N SER A 6 -14.15 9.76 3.58
CA SER A 6 -15.47 9.57 4.17
C SER A 6 -15.31 8.94 5.56
N GLU A 7 -15.81 9.64 6.58
CA GLU A 7 -15.77 9.22 7.98
C GLU A 7 -16.34 7.79 8.14
N GLY A 8 -15.65 6.93 8.90
CA GLY A 8 -16.14 5.59 9.23
C GLY A 8 -15.66 4.46 8.32
N VAL A 9 -15.01 4.73 7.18
CA VAL A 9 -14.56 3.64 6.27
C VAL A 9 -13.41 2.86 6.89
N ALA A 10 -12.41 3.54 7.46
CA ALA A 10 -11.31 2.86 8.12
C ALA A 10 -11.81 2.02 9.30
N GLU A 11 -12.71 2.57 10.12
CA GLU A 11 -13.29 1.92 11.30
C GLU A 11 -14.08 0.65 10.97
N ARG A 12 -14.67 0.58 9.76
CA ARG A 12 -15.48 -0.57 9.33
C ARG A 12 -14.67 -1.67 8.68
N PHE A 13 -13.58 -1.33 7.99
CA PHE A 13 -12.90 -2.27 7.11
C PHE A 13 -11.44 -2.52 7.45
N PHE A 14 -10.74 -1.60 8.13
CA PHE A 14 -9.31 -1.78 8.42
C PHE A 14 -9.11 -2.53 9.73
N ALA A 15 -7.91 -3.09 9.90
CA ALA A 15 -7.57 -3.77 11.14
C ALA A 15 -7.57 -2.75 12.31
N PRO A 16 -7.98 -3.14 13.53
CA PRO A 16 -8.08 -2.21 14.67
C PRO A 16 -6.80 -1.41 14.94
N ARG A 17 -5.63 -2.01 14.69
CA ARG A 17 -4.33 -1.36 14.85
C ARG A 17 -4.07 -0.29 13.80
N GLU A 18 -4.47 -0.50 12.55
CA GLU A 18 -4.36 0.50 11.49
C GLU A 18 -5.29 1.69 11.75
N VAL A 19 -6.49 1.42 12.28
CA VAL A 19 -7.43 2.47 12.71
C VAL A 19 -6.82 3.29 13.85
N ALA A 20 -6.25 2.65 14.87
CA ALA A 20 -5.56 3.35 15.96
C ALA A 20 -4.38 4.19 15.45
N ASP A 21 -3.56 3.63 14.55
CA ASP A 21 -2.41 4.33 13.94
C ASP A 21 -2.89 5.54 13.10
N LEU A 22 -4.02 5.42 12.39
CA LEU A 22 -4.63 6.54 11.64
C LEU A 22 -5.14 7.65 12.54
N GLN A 23 -5.81 7.30 13.65
CA GLN A 23 -6.38 8.29 14.58
C GLN A 23 -5.30 9.05 15.37
N ALA A 24 -4.09 8.50 15.48
CA ALA A 24 -2.95 9.18 16.07
C ALA A 24 -2.31 10.27 15.17
N LEU A 25 -2.69 10.32 13.88
CA LEU A 25 -2.11 11.27 12.91
C LEU A 25 -2.93 12.57 12.81
N PRO A 26 -2.27 13.71 12.57
CA PRO A 26 -2.95 14.97 12.28
C PRO A 26 -3.64 14.93 10.90
N GLY A 27 -4.69 15.73 10.72
CA GLY A 27 -5.67 15.64 9.61
C GLY A 27 -5.11 15.29 8.23
N HIS A 28 -4.18 16.08 7.69
CA HIS A 28 -3.61 15.83 6.35
C HIS A 28 -2.81 14.51 6.29
N ALA A 29 -1.96 14.25 7.30
CA ALA A 29 -1.16 13.04 7.38
C ALA A 29 -2.03 11.78 7.54
N ARG A 30 -3.19 11.92 8.19
CA ARG A 30 -4.19 10.86 8.31
C ARG A 30 -4.84 10.52 6.96
N ASP A 31 -5.21 11.52 6.17
CA ASP A 31 -5.81 11.30 4.85
C ASP A 31 -4.80 10.65 3.89
N ASP A 32 -3.55 11.13 3.88
CA ASP A 32 -2.46 10.54 3.09
C ASP A 32 -2.18 9.09 3.51
N ARG A 33 -2.13 8.83 4.83
CA ARG A 33 -1.96 7.48 5.37
C ARG A 33 -3.13 6.57 5.02
N PHE A 34 -4.36 7.09 5.01
CA PHE A 34 -5.55 6.34 4.64
C PHE A 34 -5.47 5.87 3.18
N PHE A 35 -5.15 6.76 2.23
CA PHE A 35 -5.02 6.35 0.82
C PHE A 35 -3.84 5.41 0.60
N ALA A 36 -2.76 5.59 1.37
CA ALA A 36 -1.64 4.66 1.36
C ALA A 36 -2.05 3.26 1.82
N LEU A 37 -2.78 3.14 2.92
CA LEU A 37 -3.31 1.87 3.43
C LEU A 37 -4.32 1.25 2.46
N TRP A 38 -5.23 2.06 1.93
CA TRP A 38 -6.24 1.60 0.96
C TRP A 38 -5.58 0.99 -0.28
N ALA A 39 -4.58 1.68 -0.86
CA ALA A 39 -3.86 1.19 -2.03
C ALA A 39 -3.14 -0.14 -1.75
N LEU A 40 -2.47 -0.28 -0.60
CA LEU A 40 -1.79 -1.51 -0.19
C LEU A 40 -2.76 -2.68 0.01
N LYS A 41 -3.91 -2.42 0.62
CA LYS A 41 -4.94 -3.44 0.81
C LYS A 41 -5.57 -3.88 -0.51
N GLU A 42 -5.90 -2.92 -1.37
CA GLU A 42 -6.42 -3.18 -2.72
C GLU A 42 -5.43 -3.95 -3.59
N SER A 43 -4.13 -3.66 -3.49
CA SER A 43 -3.12 -4.39 -4.27
C SER A 43 -3.04 -5.86 -3.84
N TYR A 44 -3.09 -6.14 -2.52
CA TYR A 44 -3.13 -7.52 -2.01
C TYR A 44 -4.36 -8.28 -2.49
N ILE A 45 -5.57 -7.74 -2.28
CA ILE A 45 -6.80 -8.46 -2.65
C ILE A 45 -6.90 -8.73 -4.16
N LYS A 46 -6.35 -7.82 -4.98
CA LYS A 46 -6.27 -7.99 -6.44
C LYS A 46 -5.26 -9.06 -6.82
N ALA A 47 -4.12 -9.11 -6.16
CA ALA A 47 -3.10 -10.12 -6.42
C ALA A 47 -3.54 -11.53 -6.00
N VAL A 48 -4.28 -11.67 -4.90
CA VAL A 48 -4.88 -12.96 -4.49
C VAL A 48 -6.04 -13.38 -5.41
N GLY A 49 -6.75 -12.41 -6.00
CA GLY A 49 -7.79 -12.68 -7.01
C GLY A 49 -9.16 -13.10 -6.45
N LEU A 50 -9.35 -13.10 -5.12
CA LEU A 50 -10.63 -13.43 -4.47
C LEU A 50 -11.54 -12.21 -4.23
N GLY A 51 -11.07 -11.01 -4.58
CA GLY A 51 -11.83 -9.77 -4.42
C GLY A 51 -12.24 -9.50 -2.97
N LEU A 52 -13.47 -9.00 -2.76
CA LEU A 52 -14.00 -8.65 -1.44
C LEU A 52 -14.34 -9.84 -0.53
N ALA A 53 -14.10 -11.08 -0.98
CA ALA A 53 -14.22 -12.25 -0.12
C ALA A 53 -13.11 -12.28 0.96
N ILE A 54 -12.05 -11.49 0.80
CA ILE A 54 -10.98 -11.31 1.79
C ILE A 54 -11.37 -10.17 2.74
N PRO A 55 -11.61 -10.44 4.04
CA PRO A 55 -11.88 -9.38 4.99
C PRO A 55 -10.67 -8.46 5.13
N LEU A 56 -10.87 -7.16 4.93
CA LEU A 56 -9.80 -6.14 4.97
C LEU A 56 -9.20 -5.96 6.37
N ASP A 57 -9.83 -6.49 7.41
CA ASP A 57 -9.37 -6.52 8.80
C ASP A 57 -8.55 -7.79 9.13
N SER A 58 -8.50 -8.77 8.22
CA SER A 58 -7.79 -10.04 8.41
C SER A 58 -6.28 -9.93 8.15
N PHE A 59 -5.80 -8.77 7.71
CA PHE A 59 -4.40 -8.48 7.50
C PHE A 59 -4.14 -6.99 7.75
N ALA A 60 -2.93 -6.67 8.21
CA ALA A 60 -2.58 -5.32 8.62
C ALA A 60 -1.19 -4.92 8.14
N PHE A 61 -1.10 -3.71 7.61
CA PHE A 61 0.17 -3.05 7.32
C PHE A 61 0.60 -2.17 8.49
N ARG A 62 1.90 -2.10 8.71
CA ARG A 62 2.53 -1.18 9.66
C ARG A 62 3.59 -0.36 8.94
N PHE A 63 3.67 0.91 9.29
CA PHE A 63 4.72 1.81 8.85
C PHE A 63 5.71 2.02 10.00
N ALA A 64 6.97 1.65 9.77
CA ALA A 64 8.06 1.71 10.74
C ALA A 64 9.12 2.70 10.23
N GLY A 65 9.04 3.95 10.68
CA GLY A 65 9.91 5.03 10.18
C GLY A 65 9.52 5.49 8.76
N GLU A 66 10.43 6.21 8.10
CA GLU A 66 10.20 6.78 6.77
C GLU A 66 10.08 5.70 5.69
N ASP A 67 10.93 4.67 5.76
CA ASP A 67 11.01 3.66 4.70
C ASP A 67 10.41 2.30 5.05
N GLY A 68 10.33 1.96 6.34
CA GLY A 68 9.94 0.62 6.77
C GLY A 68 8.45 0.35 6.61
N ARG A 69 8.12 -0.76 5.97
CA ARG A 69 6.76 -1.31 5.90
C ARG A 69 6.81 -2.78 6.31
N SER A 70 5.81 -3.23 7.05
CA SER A 70 5.64 -4.64 7.37
C SER A 70 4.19 -5.08 7.22
N LEU A 71 4.01 -6.33 6.83
CA LEU A 71 2.70 -6.98 6.72
C LEU A 71 2.55 -7.99 7.85
N SER A 72 1.33 -8.13 8.35
CA SER A 72 0.94 -9.20 9.28
C SER A 72 -0.43 -9.73 8.90
N PHE A 73 -0.63 -11.03 9.05
CA PHE A 73 -1.92 -11.68 8.87
C PHE A 73 -2.53 -12.03 10.23
N ARG A 74 -3.86 -12.08 10.30
CA ARG A 74 -4.59 -12.64 11.44
C ARG A 74 -4.31 -14.14 11.51
N ALA A 75 -4.30 -14.69 12.73
CA ALA A 75 -3.88 -16.07 12.98
C ALA A 75 -4.78 -17.16 12.35
N ASP A 76 -5.98 -16.80 11.90
CA ASP A 76 -6.92 -17.68 11.20
C ASP A 76 -6.67 -17.75 9.68
N ARG A 77 -5.64 -17.05 9.17
CA ARG A 77 -5.23 -17.12 7.77
C ARG A 77 -4.06 -18.08 7.58
N GLU A 78 -4.04 -18.72 6.41
CA GLU A 78 -2.94 -19.58 5.98
C GLU A 78 -1.82 -18.80 5.27
N ASP A 79 -2.07 -17.55 4.88
CA ASP A 79 -1.07 -16.70 4.23
C ASP A 79 0.11 -16.39 5.14
N ARG A 80 1.31 -16.39 4.57
CA ARG A 80 2.54 -16.04 5.27
C ARG A 80 3.07 -14.70 4.77
N PRO A 81 3.43 -13.74 5.64
CA PRO A 81 3.95 -12.44 5.19
C PRO A 81 5.19 -12.55 4.29
N GLU A 82 6.01 -13.57 4.50
CA GLU A 82 7.21 -13.86 3.72
C GLU A 82 6.94 -14.24 2.26
N ASP A 83 5.74 -14.71 1.94
CA ASP A 83 5.32 -15.06 0.57
C ASP A 83 4.91 -13.82 -0.24
N TRP A 84 4.92 -12.64 0.40
CA TRP A 84 4.47 -11.41 -0.23
C TRP A 84 5.52 -10.31 -0.18
N ARG A 85 5.59 -9.54 -1.26
CA ARG A 85 6.35 -8.29 -1.33
C ARG A 85 5.42 -7.18 -1.75
N PHE A 86 5.46 -6.09 -0.99
CA PHE A 86 4.70 -4.89 -1.30
C PHE A 86 5.66 -3.75 -1.58
N CYS A 87 5.33 -2.94 -2.57
CA CYS A 87 6.02 -1.68 -2.85
C CYS A 87 4.98 -0.59 -3.03
N GLN A 88 5.26 0.59 -2.50
CA GLN A 88 4.37 1.73 -2.55
C GLN A 88 5.14 2.98 -2.95
N THR A 89 4.44 3.88 -3.63
CA THR A 89 4.94 5.21 -3.92
C THR A 89 3.80 6.22 -4.03
N VAL A 90 4.15 7.50 -4.07
CA VAL A 90 3.23 8.59 -4.40
C VAL A 90 3.67 9.16 -5.74
N LEU A 91 2.78 9.09 -6.73
CA LEU A 91 3.00 9.72 -8.03
C LEU A 91 2.54 11.16 -7.98
N GLY A 92 3.41 12.09 -8.36
CA GLY A 92 3.03 13.48 -8.59
C GLY A 92 2.32 13.63 -9.93
N GLY A 93 1.17 14.32 -9.94
CA GLY A 93 0.47 14.68 -11.17
C GLY A 93 0.67 16.16 -11.54
N PRO A 94 0.46 16.53 -12.82
CA PRO A 94 0.35 17.93 -13.22
C PRO A 94 -0.74 18.63 -12.40
N GLY A 95 -0.40 19.72 -11.70
CA GLY A 95 -1.33 20.43 -10.82
C GLY A 95 -1.22 20.12 -9.32
N GLY A 96 -0.17 19.40 -8.89
CA GLY A 96 0.23 19.35 -7.48
C GLY A 96 -0.56 18.37 -6.60
N GLY A 97 -1.34 17.46 -7.20
CA GLY A 97 -1.97 16.35 -6.50
C GLY A 97 -1.06 15.11 -6.47
N GLY A 98 -0.98 14.44 -5.33
CA GLY A 98 -0.33 13.14 -5.19
C GLY A 98 -1.32 11.98 -5.33
N HIS A 99 -0.93 10.93 -6.03
CA HIS A 99 -1.69 9.68 -6.13
C HIS A 99 -0.91 8.54 -5.48
N SER A 100 -1.54 7.84 -4.53
CA SER A 100 -0.93 6.64 -3.92
C SER A 100 -1.02 5.46 -4.88
N LEU A 101 0.14 4.87 -5.19
CA LEU A 101 0.29 3.63 -5.95
C LEU A 101 0.85 2.54 -5.03
N ALA A 102 0.30 1.34 -5.10
CA ALA A 102 0.84 0.18 -4.41
C ALA A 102 0.84 -1.05 -5.32
N LEU A 103 1.86 -1.88 -5.15
CA LEU A 103 2.08 -3.13 -5.85
C LEU A 103 2.15 -4.24 -4.82
N ALA A 104 1.55 -5.38 -5.13
CA ALA A 104 1.64 -6.61 -4.38
C ALA A 104 2.16 -7.71 -5.32
N VAL A 105 3.20 -8.40 -4.90
CA VAL A 105 3.80 -9.51 -5.66
C VAL A 105 3.85 -10.71 -4.74
N GLY A 106 3.18 -11.79 -5.14
CA GLY A 106 3.36 -13.10 -4.53
C GLY A 106 4.72 -13.64 -4.94
N ALA A 107 5.60 -13.87 -3.97
CA ALA A 107 6.84 -14.59 -4.15
C ALA A 107 6.57 -16.04 -3.74
N ASP A 108 6.52 -16.95 -4.72
CA ASP A 108 6.47 -18.40 -4.53
C ASP A 108 7.80 -18.98 -3.99
N GLY A 109 8.50 -18.20 -3.16
CA GLY A 109 9.88 -18.45 -2.76
C GLY A 109 10.91 -18.15 -3.86
N GLN A 110 10.49 -17.83 -5.10
CA GLN A 110 11.38 -17.56 -6.22
C GLN A 110 10.97 -16.30 -7.02
N ALA A 111 11.05 -15.11 -6.40
CA ALA A 111 11.05 -13.86 -7.17
C ALA A 111 12.18 -12.92 -6.71
N THR A 112 13.19 -12.87 -7.56
CA THR A 112 14.43 -12.08 -7.50
C THR A 112 14.22 -10.73 -8.20
N ARG A 113 14.35 -9.63 -7.45
CA ARG A 113 14.49 -8.25 -7.94
C ARG A 113 13.40 -7.76 -8.92
N LEU A 114 12.48 -6.93 -8.41
CA LEU A 114 11.54 -6.17 -9.23
C LEU A 114 12.20 -4.84 -9.65
N GLU A 115 12.22 -4.56 -10.95
CA GLU A 115 12.58 -3.25 -11.49
C GLU A 115 11.30 -2.60 -12.01
N ILE A 116 10.97 -1.44 -11.44
CA ILE A 116 9.72 -0.73 -11.75
C ILE A 116 10.08 0.65 -12.29
N GLU A 117 9.67 0.91 -13.52
CA GLU A 117 9.82 2.19 -14.18
C GLU A 117 8.46 2.90 -14.29
N VAL A 118 8.42 4.18 -13.95
CA VAL A 118 7.21 5.01 -14.07
C VAL A 118 7.41 6.04 -15.16
N ARG A 119 6.45 6.13 -16.07
CA ARG A 119 6.42 7.12 -17.16
C ARG A 119 5.09 7.82 -17.18
N GLU A 120 5.11 9.11 -17.48
CA GLU A 120 3.91 9.90 -17.73
C GLU A 120 3.61 9.89 -19.23
N ILE A 121 2.40 9.48 -19.59
CA ILE A 121 1.93 9.45 -20.97
C ILE A 121 0.85 10.52 -21.12
N THR A 122 1.12 11.51 -21.97
CA THR A 122 0.18 12.58 -22.30
C THR A 122 -0.32 12.42 -23.73
N PRO A 123 -1.46 13.05 -24.11
CA PRO A 123 -1.91 13.04 -25.51
C PRO A 123 -0.86 13.56 -26.51
N ASP A 124 0.04 14.44 -26.05
CA ASP A 124 1.08 15.06 -26.86
C ASP A 124 2.39 14.24 -26.92
N GLY A 125 2.46 13.10 -26.21
CA GLY A 125 3.60 12.20 -26.21
C GLY A 125 3.95 11.61 -24.84
N GLU A 126 4.96 10.74 -24.83
CA GLU A 126 5.53 10.17 -23.60
C GLU A 126 6.58 11.12 -23.02
N ALA A 127 6.43 11.47 -21.75
CA ALA A 127 7.50 12.09 -20.99
C ALA A 127 8.56 11.04 -20.62
N GLY A 128 9.78 11.49 -20.34
CA GLY A 128 10.85 10.63 -19.86
C GLY A 128 10.53 9.94 -18.52
N PRO A 129 11.37 8.98 -18.09
CA PRO A 129 11.17 8.27 -16.84
C PRO A 129 11.08 9.26 -15.67
N GLN A 130 10.06 9.11 -14.84
CA GLN A 130 9.93 9.88 -13.61
C GLN A 130 10.75 9.20 -12.51
N ALA A 131 11.60 9.97 -11.84
CA ALA A 131 12.30 9.49 -10.65
C ALA A 131 11.27 9.37 -9.52
N VAL A 132 11.01 8.13 -9.10
CA VAL A 132 9.98 7.81 -8.11
C VAL A 132 10.63 7.06 -6.96
N GLN A 133 10.43 7.56 -5.73
CA GLN A 133 10.90 6.88 -4.54
C GLN A 133 9.95 5.73 -4.20
N TRP A 134 10.50 4.51 -4.21
CA TRP A 134 9.78 3.31 -3.85
C TRP A 134 10.03 2.94 -2.40
N PHE A 135 8.96 2.60 -1.72
CA PHE A 135 9.04 2.10 -0.38
C PHE A 135 8.43 0.70 -0.30
N CYS A 136 9.27 -0.28 0.01
CA CYS A 136 8.86 -1.68 0.00
C CYS A 136 8.85 -2.30 1.39
N THR A 137 8.03 -3.34 1.58
CA THR A 137 8.12 -4.17 2.79
C THR A 137 9.48 -4.82 2.86
N SER A 138 10.14 -4.73 4.01
CA SER A 138 11.32 -5.56 4.26
C SER A 138 10.92 -7.02 4.15
N ALA A 139 11.75 -7.85 3.50
CA ALA A 139 11.63 -9.30 3.67
C ALA A 139 11.58 -9.56 5.17
N ALA A 140 10.56 -10.27 5.65
CA ALA A 140 10.37 -10.51 7.07
C ALA A 140 11.71 -11.02 7.63
N ALA A 141 12.34 -10.22 8.50
CA ALA A 141 13.52 -10.66 9.24
C ALA A 141 13.03 -11.84 10.08
N GLY A 142 13.45 -13.04 9.70
CA GLY A 142 13.16 -14.25 10.44
C GLY A 142 13.54 -14.04 11.90
N MET A 143 12.59 -14.35 12.78
CA MET A 143 12.90 -14.71 14.16
C MET A 143 13.38 -16.16 14.17
#